data_AF-A0AAX2LHW9-F1
#
_entry.id   AF-A0AAX2LHW9-F1
#
_cell.length_a   1.000
_cell.length_b   1.000
_cell.length_c   1.000
_cell.angle_alpha   90.00
_cell.angle_beta   90.00
_cell.angle_gamma   90.00
#
_symmetry.space_group_name_H-M   'P 1'
#
loop_
_entity.id
_entity.type
_entity.pdbx_description
1 polymer ?
#
loop_
_entity_poly.entity_id
_entity_poly.type
_entity_poly.pdbx_seq_one_letter_code
_entity_poly.pdbx_strand_id
1 'polypeptide(L)'
;MLKRVLGLVFLIFCLYEAVTIHKNVHRVLQYKPIVEHILAENGNKADVDLVLAMIYTETKGGEADVMQSSESSSGIKNSITDSQASIEHGVRLLSHNLTLAEKAGVDSWTAIQAYNFGTAYIDYIAKNGGQHTVELATTYSRTVVAPSLGNTTGQTYFYYHPLALLSGGKLYCNGGNIYYAQEVHVNLYLIELMSLF
;
A
#
# COMPACT_ATOMS: atom_id res chain seq x y z
N MET A 1 -11.59 19.15 -35.93
CA MET A 1 -10.15 18.80 -35.84
C MET A 1 -9.71 18.57 -34.39
N LEU A 2 -9.89 19.55 -33.48
CA LEU A 2 -9.46 19.47 -32.08
C LEU A 2 -9.97 18.24 -31.29
N LYS A 3 -11.26 17.89 -31.38
CA LYS A 3 -11.82 16.71 -30.68
C LYS A 3 -11.16 15.39 -31.10
N ARG A 4 -10.77 15.25 -32.36
CA ARG A 4 -10.07 14.04 -32.87
C ARG A 4 -8.63 13.98 -32.37
N VAL A 5 -7.95 15.13 -32.31
CA VAL A 5 -6.60 15.24 -31.73
C VAL A 5 -6.63 14.93 -30.24
N LEU A 6 -7.58 15.48 -29.48
CA LEU A 6 -7.75 15.17 -28.05
C LEU A 6 -8.04 13.68 -27.82
N GLY A 7 -8.90 13.07 -28.65
CA GLY A 7 -9.16 11.64 -28.58
C GLY A 7 -7.91 10.79 -28.85
N LEU A 8 -7.09 11.19 -29.82
CA LEU A 8 -5.84 10.50 -30.13
C LEU A 8 -4.82 10.63 -28.98
N VAL A 9 -4.67 11.83 -28.41
CA VAL A 9 -3.79 12.07 -27.25
C VAL A 9 -4.22 11.23 -26.06
N PHE A 10 -5.52 11.17 -25.78
CA PHE A 10 -6.06 10.33 -24.70
C PHE A 10 -5.80 8.85 -24.96
N LEU A 11 -5.99 8.35 -26.19
CA LEU A 11 -5.70 6.97 -26.55
C LEU A 11 -4.21 6.64 -26.36
N ILE A 12 -3.31 7.51 -26.83
CA ILE A 12 -1.85 7.34 -26.66
C ILE A 12 -1.50 7.29 -25.17
N PHE A 13 -2.09 8.18 -24.37
CA PHE A 13 -1.91 8.18 -22.92
C PHE A 13 -2.37 6.85 -22.29
N CYS A 14 -3.57 6.36 -22.62
CA CYS A 14 -4.07 5.07 -22.11
C CYS A 14 -3.17 3.89 -22.51
N LEU A 15 -2.68 3.86 -23.76
CA LEU A 15 -1.75 2.82 -24.22
C LEU A 15 -0.41 2.89 -23.47
N TYR A 16 0.11 4.09 -23.25
CA TYR A 16 1.32 4.31 -22.47
C TYR A 16 1.18 3.83 -21.02
N GLU A 17 0.07 4.17 -20.36
CA GLU A 17 -0.25 3.70 -19.00
C GLU A 17 -0.37 2.18 -18.96
N ALA A 18 -1.08 1.57 -19.92
CA ALA A 18 -1.21 0.11 -20.00
C ALA A 18 0.14 -0.59 -20.13
N VAL A 19 1.02 -0.10 -21.01
CA VAL A 19 2.40 -0.64 -21.16
C VAL A 19 3.21 -0.45 -19.87
N THR A 20 3.06 0.69 -19.19
CA THR A 20 3.76 0.98 -17.95
C THR A 20 3.31 0.06 -16.82
N ILE A 21 2.00 -0.11 -16.66
CA ILE A 21 1.39 -1.04 -15.70
C ILE A 21 1.87 -2.46 -15.96
N HIS A 22 1.80 -2.95 -17.19
CA HIS A 22 2.25 -4.30 -17.54
C HIS A 22 3.73 -4.51 -17.19
N LYS A 23 4.61 -3.57 -17.54
CA LYS A 23 6.04 -3.61 -17.14
C LYS A 23 6.23 -3.66 -15.63
N ASN A 24 5.49 -2.85 -14.89
CA ASN A 24 5.56 -2.81 -13.44
C ASN A 24 5.07 -4.11 -12.81
N VAL A 25 3.96 -4.68 -13.29
CA VAL A 25 3.45 -5.98 -12.81
C VAL A 25 4.48 -7.07 -13.07
N HIS A 26 5.04 -7.16 -14.28
CA HIS A 26 6.07 -8.16 -14.58
C HIS A 26 7.33 -8.01 -13.72
N ARG A 27 7.71 -6.77 -13.39
CA ARG A 27 8.80 -6.50 -12.45
C ARG A 27 8.48 -7.03 -11.06
N VAL A 28 7.28 -6.75 -10.56
CA VAL A 28 6.83 -7.25 -9.25
C VAL A 28 6.77 -8.78 -9.21
N LEU A 29 6.29 -9.41 -10.28
CA LEU A 29 6.24 -10.87 -10.38
C LEU A 29 7.63 -11.55 -10.32
N GLN A 30 8.72 -10.83 -10.61
CA GLN A 30 10.08 -11.37 -10.41
C GLN A 30 10.40 -11.66 -8.93
N TYR A 31 9.71 -11.02 -7.99
CA TYR A 31 9.90 -11.25 -6.56
C TYR A 31 9.12 -12.45 -6.04
N LYS A 32 8.19 -13.02 -6.82
CA LYS A 32 7.34 -14.15 -6.40
C LYS A 32 8.13 -15.32 -5.80
N PRO A 33 9.23 -15.82 -6.39
CA PRO A 33 9.98 -16.93 -5.81
C PRO A 33 10.60 -16.61 -4.43
N ILE A 34 11.07 -15.37 -4.24
CA ILE A 34 11.64 -14.92 -2.96
C ILE A 34 10.53 -14.79 -1.91
N VAL A 35 9.38 -14.24 -2.30
CA VAL A 35 8.19 -14.14 -1.43
C VAL A 35 7.71 -15.54 -1.01
N GLU A 36 7.59 -16.48 -1.95
CA GLU A 36 7.22 -17.88 -1.66
C GLU A 36 8.20 -18.54 -0.70
N HIS A 37 9.51 -18.36 -0.92
CA HIS A 37 10.54 -18.87 -0.03
C HIS A 37 10.41 -18.31 1.39
N ILE A 38 10.29 -16.99 1.54
CA ILE A 38 10.17 -16.32 2.84
C ILE A 38 8.88 -16.74 3.55
N LEU A 39 7.75 -16.86 2.83
CA LEU A 39 6.47 -17.25 3.43
C LEU A 39 6.41 -18.73 3.81
N ALA A 40 7.19 -19.59 3.14
CA ALA A 40 7.32 -21.01 3.51
C ALA A 40 8.04 -21.21 4.85
N GLU A 41 8.79 -20.23 5.34
CA GLU A 41 9.36 -20.26 6.69
C GLU A 41 8.23 -20.15 7.74
N ASN A 42 8.30 -20.99 8.78
CA ASN A 42 7.21 -21.18 9.75
C ASN A 42 6.73 -19.86 10.40
N GLY A 43 5.40 -19.68 10.50
CA GLY A 43 4.78 -18.64 11.33
C GLY A 43 4.24 -17.42 10.60
N ASN A 44 4.30 -17.40 9.26
CA ASN A 44 3.71 -16.33 8.45
C ASN A 44 2.18 -16.46 8.32
N LYS A 45 1.47 -15.33 8.36
CA LYS A 45 0.02 -15.25 8.11
C LYS A 45 -0.34 -14.56 6.79
N ALA A 46 0.66 -13.97 6.14
CA ALA A 46 0.49 -13.29 4.88
C ALA A 46 0.43 -14.29 3.71
N ASP A 47 -0.25 -13.89 2.66
CA ASP A 47 -0.33 -14.61 1.39
C ASP A 47 0.63 -14.02 0.35
N VAL A 48 1.09 -14.85 -0.61
CA VAL A 48 2.02 -14.45 -1.67
C VAL A 48 1.47 -13.30 -2.49
N ASP A 49 0.20 -13.38 -2.91
CA ASP A 49 -0.41 -12.39 -3.80
C ASP A 49 -0.61 -11.06 -3.05
N LEU A 50 -0.95 -11.12 -1.75
CA LEU A 50 -1.00 -9.94 -0.90
C LEU A 50 0.35 -9.23 -0.79
N VAL A 51 1.45 -9.98 -0.57
CA VAL A 51 2.79 -9.40 -0.49
C VAL A 51 3.20 -8.77 -1.83
N LEU A 52 2.92 -9.43 -2.95
CA LEU A 52 3.19 -8.87 -4.29
C LEU A 52 2.37 -7.60 -4.54
N ALA A 53 1.09 -7.58 -4.15
CA ALA A 53 0.26 -6.38 -4.24
C ALA A 53 0.80 -5.23 -3.39
N MET A 54 1.33 -5.51 -2.19
CA MET A 54 1.99 -4.50 -1.35
C MET A 54 3.30 -4.00 -1.97
N ILE A 55 4.16 -4.87 -2.52
CA ILE A 55 5.35 -4.44 -3.29
C ILE A 55 4.95 -3.51 -4.45
N TYR A 56 3.88 -3.86 -5.16
CA TYR A 56 3.36 -3.01 -6.23
C TYR A 56 2.87 -1.67 -5.68
N THR A 57 2.11 -1.65 -4.59
CA THR A 57 1.63 -0.42 -3.95
C THR A 57 2.80 0.49 -3.54
N GLU A 58 3.84 -0.05 -2.90
CA GLU A 58 4.95 0.71 -2.33
C GLU A 58 5.89 1.29 -3.40
N THR A 59 6.34 0.47 -4.36
CA THR A 59 7.45 0.85 -5.24
C THR A 59 7.26 0.46 -6.69
N LYS A 60 6.15 -0.23 -7.02
CA LYS A 60 5.98 -0.89 -8.33
C LYS A 60 7.14 -1.86 -8.64
N GLY A 61 7.86 -2.32 -7.60
CA GLY A 61 9.07 -3.14 -7.69
C GLY A 61 10.30 -2.41 -8.24
N GLY A 62 10.28 -1.07 -8.35
CA GLY A 62 11.33 -0.29 -9.01
C GLY A 62 12.51 0.15 -8.13
N GLU A 63 12.38 0.00 -6.81
CA GLU A 63 13.37 0.46 -5.84
C GLU A 63 14.03 -0.73 -5.13
N ALA A 64 15.20 -0.53 -4.51
CA ALA A 64 15.84 -1.59 -3.73
C ALA A 64 15.01 -1.97 -2.49
N ASP A 65 14.51 -0.98 -1.75
CA ASP A 65 13.57 -1.17 -0.64
C ASP A 65 12.14 -1.36 -1.17
N VAL A 66 11.89 -2.51 -1.81
CA VAL A 66 10.67 -2.83 -2.57
C VAL A 66 9.37 -2.77 -1.78
N MET A 67 9.41 -3.05 -0.47
CA MET A 67 8.27 -2.96 0.45
C MET A 67 8.30 -1.72 1.35
N GLN A 68 9.19 -0.75 1.06
CA GLN A 68 9.43 0.47 1.87
C GLN A 68 9.50 0.17 3.38
N SER A 69 10.16 -0.93 3.75
CA SER A 69 10.19 -1.43 5.14
C SER A 69 11.28 -0.77 5.98
N SER A 70 12.13 0.07 5.39
CA SER A 70 13.24 0.74 6.09
C SER A 70 12.77 1.54 7.32
N GLU A 71 11.69 2.33 7.20
CA GLU A 71 11.21 3.17 8.30
C GLU A 71 10.74 2.33 9.50
N SER A 72 10.16 1.15 9.25
CA SER A 72 9.78 0.21 10.31
C SER A 72 10.96 -0.53 10.94
N SER A 73 12.08 -0.65 10.22
CA SER A 73 13.27 -1.39 10.65
C SER A 73 14.27 -0.51 11.40
N SER A 74 14.58 0.66 10.85
CA SER A 74 15.65 1.55 11.34
C SER A 74 15.18 2.97 11.65
N GLY A 75 13.93 3.31 11.31
CA GLY A 75 13.44 4.69 11.38
C GLY A 75 14.01 5.63 10.30
N ILE A 76 14.86 5.12 9.40
CA ILE A 76 15.49 5.90 8.33
C ILE A 76 14.98 5.39 6.99
N LYS A 77 14.28 6.25 6.25
CA LYS A 77 13.76 5.94 4.92
C LYS A 77 14.86 5.52 3.95
N ASN A 78 14.58 4.50 3.12
CA ASN A 78 15.47 3.97 2.09
C ASN A 78 16.87 3.55 2.60
N SER A 79 16.96 3.07 3.84
CA SER A 79 18.21 2.54 4.40
C SER A 79 18.47 1.09 4.00
N ILE A 80 17.43 0.33 3.64
CA ILE A 80 17.55 -1.00 3.05
C ILE A 80 17.91 -0.86 1.56
N THR A 81 19.05 -1.43 1.17
CA THR A 81 19.55 -1.41 -0.21
C THR A 81 19.45 -2.77 -0.90
N ASP A 82 18.77 -3.73 -0.29
CA ASP A 82 18.60 -5.10 -0.79
C ASP A 82 17.11 -5.49 -0.76
N SER A 83 16.61 -5.97 -1.90
CA SER A 83 15.18 -6.29 -2.04
C SER A 83 14.77 -7.50 -1.24
N GLN A 84 15.65 -8.49 -1.04
CA GLN A 84 15.33 -9.64 -0.19
C GLN A 84 15.15 -9.20 1.27
N ALA A 85 16.10 -8.42 1.81
CA ALA A 85 15.98 -7.85 3.16
C ALA A 85 14.71 -7.00 3.29
N SER A 86 14.37 -6.19 2.28
CA SER A 86 13.13 -5.40 2.27
C SER A 86 11.88 -6.27 2.40
N ILE A 87 11.82 -7.38 1.65
CA ILE A 87 10.72 -8.35 1.69
C ILE A 87 10.68 -9.06 3.05
N GLU A 88 11.81 -9.53 3.57
CA GLU A 88 11.87 -10.20 4.88
C GLU A 88 11.33 -9.31 6.01
N HIS A 89 11.75 -8.04 6.04
CA HIS A 89 11.26 -7.07 7.01
C HIS A 89 9.78 -6.74 6.81
N GLY A 90 9.35 -6.54 5.56
CA GLY A 90 7.96 -6.23 5.25
C GLY A 90 7.01 -7.37 5.59
N VAL A 91 7.35 -8.61 5.23
CA VAL A 91 6.58 -9.81 5.58
C VAL A 91 6.49 -9.99 7.09
N ARG A 92 7.59 -9.76 7.83
CA ARG A 92 7.58 -9.84 9.30
C ARG A 92 6.60 -8.83 9.91
N LEU A 93 6.62 -7.57 9.46
CA LEU A 93 5.70 -6.55 9.94
C LEU A 93 4.25 -6.88 9.57
N LEU A 94 3.99 -7.31 8.34
CA LEU A 94 2.65 -7.69 7.90
C LEU A 94 2.10 -8.88 8.70
N SER A 95 2.88 -9.94 8.89
CA SER A 95 2.51 -11.10 9.71
C SER A 95 2.25 -10.73 11.17
N HIS A 96 3.03 -9.79 11.72
CA HIS A 96 2.80 -9.22 13.05
C HIS A 96 1.46 -8.48 13.12
N ASN A 97 1.18 -7.60 12.16
CA ASN A 97 -0.07 -6.85 12.09
C ASN A 97 -1.29 -7.77 11.94
N LEU A 98 -1.20 -8.79 11.09
CA LEU A 98 -2.27 -9.78 10.90
C LEU A 98 -2.56 -10.54 12.20
N THR A 99 -1.52 -10.93 12.93
CA THR A 99 -1.66 -11.58 14.24
C THR A 99 -2.30 -10.66 15.28
N LEU A 100 -1.95 -9.38 15.30
CA LEU A 100 -2.56 -8.41 16.19
C LEU A 100 -4.03 -8.15 15.83
N ALA A 101 -4.34 -8.02 14.55
CA ALA A 101 -5.70 -7.81 14.06
C ALA A 101 -6.63 -8.96 14.45
N GLU A 102 -6.19 -10.20 14.25
CA GLU A 102 -6.94 -11.38 14.66
C GLU A 102 -7.16 -11.44 16.18
N LYS A 103 -6.12 -11.16 16.98
CA LYS A 103 -6.24 -11.11 18.45
C LYS A 103 -7.20 -10.01 18.91
N ALA A 104 -7.22 -8.88 18.21
CA ALA A 104 -8.11 -7.77 18.50
C ALA A 104 -9.55 -8.00 17.95
N GLY A 105 -9.78 -9.07 17.18
CA GLY A 105 -11.08 -9.37 16.58
C GLY A 105 -11.48 -8.37 15.49
N VAL A 106 -10.50 -7.76 14.80
CA VAL A 106 -10.74 -6.83 13.69
C VAL A 106 -10.44 -7.49 12.35
N ASP A 107 -10.96 -6.91 11.27
CA ASP A 107 -10.76 -7.44 9.92
C ASP A 107 -9.28 -7.36 9.47
N SER A 108 -8.90 -8.22 8.51
CA SER A 108 -7.52 -8.27 8.02
C SER A 108 -7.09 -6.99 7.30
N TRP A 109 -7.99 -6.24 6.64
CA TRP A 109 -7.63 -4.97 5.98
C TRP A 109 -7.19 -3.90 6.96
N THR A 110 -7.62 -3.98 8.22
CA THR A 110 -7.04 -3.18 9.30
C THR A 110 -5.55 -3.43 9.45
N ALA A 111 -5.08 -4.68 9.36
CA ALA A 111 -3.64 -5.01 9.43
C ALA A 111 -2.86 -4.44 8.23
N ILE A 112 -3.45 -4.46 7.03
CA ILE A 112 -2.85 -3.87 5.83
C ILE A 112 -2.76 -2.35 5.98
N GLN A 113 -3.83 -1.68 6.41
CA GLN A 113 -3.79 -0.22 6.65
C GLN A 113 -2.82 0.15 7.77
N ALA A 114 -2.68 -0.69 8.80
CA ALA A 114 -1.71 -0.52 9.87
C ALA A 114 -0.25 -0.66 9.40
N TYR A 115 0.01 -1.25 8.23
CA TYR A 115 1.35 -1.20 7.61
C TYR A 115 1.73 0.25 7.25
N ASN A 116 0.77 1.05 6.79
CA ASN A 116 0.96 2.45 6.46
C ASN A 116 0.88 3.40 7.68
N PHE A 117 0.00 3.12 8.64
CA PHE A 117 -0.25 4.00 9.80
C PHE A 117 0.48 3.60 11.08
N GLY A 118 1.09 2.41 11.11
CA GLY A 118 1.61 1.80 12.32
C GLY A 118 0.56 0.97 13.08
N THR A 119 1.06 0.08 13.93
CA THR A 119 0.29 -0.97 14.62
C THR A 119 -0.80 -0.44 15.55
N ALA A 120 -0.63 0.75 16.12
CA ALA A 120 -1.63 1.39 16.98
C ALA A 120 -2.99 1.64 16.30
N TYR A 121 -3.02 1.64 14.96
CA TYR A 121 -4.27 1.72 14.21
C TYR A 121 -5.20 0.52 14.45
N ILE A 122 -4.63 -0.66 14.76
CA ILE A 122 -5.40 -1.88 15.06
C ILE A 122 -6.25 -1.67 16.32
N ASP A 123 -5.65 -1.15 17.39
CA ASP A 123 -6.36 -0.84 18.64
C ASP A 123 -7.43 0.24 18.44
N TYR A 124 -7.16 1.20 17.56
CA TYR A 124 -8.13 2.22 17.19
C TYR A 124 -9.35 1.59 16.53
N ILE A 125 -9.18 0.71 15.54
CA ILE A 125 -10.31 0.06 14.86
C ILE A 125 -11.08 -0.87 15.80
N ALA A 126 -10.40 -1.59 16.69
CA ALA A 126 -11.05 -2.45 17.69
C ALA A 126 -12.05 -1.66 18.57
N LYS A 127 -11.77 -0.38 18.84
CA LYS A 127 -12.64 0.52 19.61
C LYS A 127 -13.69 1.23 18.76
N ASN A 128 -13.63 1.11 17.43
CA ASN A 128 -14.45 1.86 16.48
C ASN A 128 -15.15 0.94 15.46
N GLY A 129 -15.75 -0.15 15.95
CA GLY A 129 -16.60 -1.03 15.13
C GLY A 129 -15.89 -2.24 14.53
N GLY A 130 -14.59 -2.41 14.76
CA GLY A 130 -13.84 -3.62 14.41
C GLY A 130 -13.59 -3.84 12.92
N GLN A 131 -13.94 -2.87 12.07
CA GLN A 131 -13.72 -2.94 10.63
C GLN A 131 -13.06 -1.66 10.10
N HIS A 132 -12.05 -1.82 9.25
CA HIS A 132 -11.43 -0.72 8.53
C HIS A 132 -12.42 -0.06 7.56
N THR A 133 -12.45 1.27 7.57
CA THR A 133 -13.11 2.09 6.56
C THR A 133 -12.25 3.30 6.22
N VAL A 134 -12.44 3.88 5.03
CA VAL A 134 -11.76 5.13 4.63
C VAL A 134 -12.13 6.28 5.56
N GLU A 135 -13.35 6.32 6.09
CA GLU A 135 -13.78 7.33 7.05
C GLU A 135 -12.99 7.25 8.36
N LEU A 136 -12.82 6.03 8.89
CA LEU A 136 -12.01 5.78 10.09
C LEU A 136 -10.52 6.07 9.83
N ALA A 137 -10.01 5.68 8.66
CA ALA A 137 -8.64 6.01 8.24
C ALA A 137 -8.41 7.52 8.11
N THR A 138 -9.38 8.25 7.56
CA THR A 138 -9.34 9.73 7.45
C THR A 138 -9.32 10.37 8.83
N THR A 139 -10.17 9.90 9.74
CA THR A 139 -10.24 10.42 11.10
C THR A 139 -8.94 10.16 11.87
N TYR A 140 -8.40 8.95 11.77
CA TYR A 140 -7.14 8.59 12.42
C TYR A 140 -5.95 9.36 11.84
N SER A 141 -5.89 9.51 10.51
CA SER A 141 -4.90 10.33 9.83
C SER A 141 -4.92 11.78 10.34
N ARG A 142 -6.11 12.40 10.43
CA ARG A 142 -6.28 13.78 10.91
C ARG A 142 -5.92 13.97 12.37
N THR A 143 -6.29 13.03 13.23
CA THR A 143 -6.27 13.23 14.69
C THR A 143 -5.06 12.60 15.38
N VAL A 144 -4.41 11.61 14.75
CA VAL A 144 -3.29 10.87 15.34
C VAL A 144 -2.04 10.97 14.48
N VAL A 145 -2.07 10.53 13.23
CA VAL A 145 -0.86 10.40 12.39
C VAL A 145 -0.30 11.77 11.99
N ALA A 146 -1.13 12.64 11.41
CA ALA A 146 -0.69 13.96 10.98
C ALA A 146 -0.15 14.81 12.16
N PRO A 147 -0.83 14.89 13.32
CA PRO A 147 -0.32 15.63 14.47
C PRO A 147 0.96 15.04 15.06
N SER A 148 1.11 13.71 15.13
CA SER A 148 2.33 13.08 15.69
C SER A 148 3.57 13.37 14.85
N LEU A 149 3.39 13.68 13.58
CA LEU A 149 4.42 14.07 12.63
C LEU A 149 4.43 15.58 12.34
N GLY A 150 3.82 16.40 13.21
CA GLY A 150 3.94 17.86 13.20
C GLY A 150 2.89 18.63 12.39
N ASN A 151 1.94 17.96 11.73
CA ASN A 151 0.82 18.62 11.06
C ASN A 151 -0.41 18.75 11.97
N THR A 152 -0.37 19.71 12.89
CA THR A 152 -1.47 19.99 13.83
C THR A 152 -2.56 20.91 13.26
N THR A 153 -2.26 21.65 12.19
CA THR A 153 -3.23 22.48 11.45
C THR A 153 -4.14 21.61 10.56
N GLY A 154 -3.67 20.40 10.26
CA GLY A 154 -4.19 19.44 9.31
C GLY A 154 -4.34 20.03 7.90
N GLN A 155 -3.24 20.62 7.46
CA GLN A 155 -2.96 20.93 6.08
C GLN A 155 -3.14 19.69 5.21
N THR A 156 -3.71 19.87 4.01
CA THR A 156 -3.91 18.81 3.02
C THR A 156 -3.21 19.16 1.71
N TYR A 157 -2.96 18.14 0.90
CA TYR A 157 -2.52 18.28 -0.48
C TYR A 157 -3.37 17.40 -1.41
N PHE A 158 -3.40 17.74 -2.70
CA PHE A 158 -4.09 16.92 -3.70
C PHE A 158 -3.26 15.70 -4.06
N TYR A 159 -3.87 14.53 -3.93
CA TYR A 159 -3.30 13.25 -4.28
C TYR A 159 -3.93 12.74 -5.58
N TYR A 160 -3.14 12.76 -6.66
CA TYR A 160 -3.57 12.43 -8.01
C TYR A 160 -3.54 10.91 -8.27
N HIS A 161 -4.30 10.17 -7.48
CA HIS A 161 -4.51 8.73 -7.68
C HIS A 161 -5.96 8.47 -8.12
N PRO A 162 -6.23 7.59 -9.11
CA PRO A 162 -7.58 7.37 -9.64
C PRO A 162 -8.62 7.07 -8.56
N LEU A 163 -8.28 6.24 -7.56
CA LEU A 163 -9.16 5.94 -6.43
C LEU A 163 -9.46 7.19 -5.58
N ALA A 164 -8.42 7.97 -5.27
CA ALA A 164 -8.57 9.16 -4.45
C ALA A 164 -9.41 10.23 -5.16
N LEU A 165 -9.28 10.38 -6.48
CA LEU A 165 -10.05 11.35 -7.26
C LEU A 165 -11.57 11.12 -7.21
N LEU A 166 -12.00 9.86 -7.01
CA LEU A 166 -13.41 9.51 -6.82
C LEU A 166 -13.95 9.91 -5.44
N SER A 167 -13.06 10.17 -4.47
CA SER A 167 -13.39 10.45 -3.06
C SER A 167 -12.89 11.82 -2.58
N GLY A 168 -12.65 12.76 -3.51
CA GLY A 168 -12.27 14.15 -3.19
C GLY A 168 -10.77 14.43 -3.21
N GLY A 169 -9.93 13.40 -3.39
CA GLY A 169 -8.55 13.52 -3.85
C GLY A 169 -7.58 14.19 -2.90
N LYS A 170 -7.83 14.20 -1.58
CA LYS A 170 -6.99 14.89 -0.60
C LYS A 170 -6.45 13.94 0.45
N LEU A 171 -5.18 14.14 0.78
CA LEU A 171 -4.51 13.53 1.93
C LEU A 171 -4.02 14.62 2.87
N TYR A 172 -3.89 14.30 4.16
CA TYR A 172 -3.23 15.19 5.11
C TYR A 172 -1.71 15.13 4.91
N CYS A 173 -1.05 16.29 4.93
CA CYS A 173 0.40 16.32 5.03
C CYS A 173 0.83 15.54 6.27
N ASN A 174 1.85 14.70 6.16
CA ASN A 174 2.33 13.83 7.24
C ASN A 174 1.26 12.89 7.83
N GLY A 175 0.15 12.62 7.11
CA GLY A 175 -0.96 11.82 7.61
C GLY A 175 -0.99 10.38 7.11
N GLY A 176 0.05 9.90 6.43
CA GLY A 176 0.02 8.64 5.68
C GLY A 176 -0.97 8.65 4.51
N ASN A 177 -1.31 7.46 4.01
CA ASN A 177 -2.26 7.25 2.91
C ASN A 177 -3.53 6.56 3.42
N ILE A 178 -4.64 7.31 3.50
CA ILE A 178 -5.95 6.80 3.95
C ILE A 178 -6.57 5.75 3.00
N TYR A 179 -6.07 5.65 1.77
CA TYR A 179 -6.53 4.70 0.74
C TYR A 179 -5.64 3.47 0.63
N TYR A 180 -4.60 3.33 1.45
CA TYR A 180 -3.56 2.30 1.29
C TYR A 180 -4.13 0.88 1.18
N ALA A 181 -5.03 0.48 2.09
CA ALA A 181 -5.66 -0.84 2.01
C ALA A 181 -6.50 -1.03 0.74
N GLN A 182 -7.18 0.01 0.26
CA GLN A 182 -7.94 -0.04 -1.00
C GLN A 182 -7.02 -0.11 -2.22
N GLU A 183 -5.89 0.59 -2.21
CA GLU A 183 -4.89 0.52 -3.27
C GLU A 183 -4.28 -0.88 -3.36
N VAL A 184 -3.90 -1.48 -2.22
CA VAL A 184 -3.43 -2.88 -2.16
C VAL A 184 -4.51 -3.82 -2.70
N HIS A 185 -5.77 -3.65 -2.28
CA HIS A 185 -6.86 -4.48 -2.76
C HIS A 185 -7.07 -4.38 -4.27
N VAL A 186 -7.01 -3.17 -4.85
CA VAL A 186 -7.10 -2.99 -6.31
C VAL A 186 -5.88 -3.58 -7.03
N ASN A 187 -4.69 -3.48 -6.42
CA ASN A 187 -3.47 -4.02 -7.01
C ASN A 187 -3.45 -5.56 -7.04
N LEU A 188 -4.16 -6.25 -6.15
CA LEU A 188 -4.39 -7.70 -6.25
C LEU A 188 -5.02 -8.05 -7.60
N TYR A 189 -6.18 -7.46 -7.91
CA TYR A 189 -6.87 -7.71 -9.18
C TYR A 189 -6.07 -7.21 -10.38
N LEU A 190 -5.33 -6.11 -10.22
CA LEU A 190 -4.49 -5.58 -11.29
C LEU A 190 -3.39 -6.57 -11.67
N ILE A 191 -2.69 -7.13 -10.69
CA ILE A 191 -1.63 -8.12 -10.92
C ILE A 191 -2.22 -9.37 -11.54
N GLU A 192 -3.35 -9.88 -11.02
CA GLU A 192 -4.04 -11.04 -11.57
C GLU A 192 -4.41 -10.81 -13.05
N LEU A 193 -5.08 -9.70 -13.36
CA LEU A 193 -5.50 -9.35 -14.72
C LEU A 193 -4.32 -9.21 -15.67
N MET A 194 -3.25 -8.53 -15.24
CA MET A 194 -2.07 -8.27 -16.05
C MET A 194 -1.17 -9.51 -16.21
N SER A 195 -1.32 -10.53 -15.36
CA SER A 195 -0.60 -11.80 -15.51
C SER A 195 -1.17 -12.72 -16.60
N LEU A 196 -2.37 -12.40 -17.11
CA LEU A 196 -3.03 -13.14 -18.19
C LEU A 196 -2.51 -12.77 -19.60
N PHE A 197 -1.74 -11.69 -19.70
CA PHE A 197 -1.27 -11.10 -20.97
C PHE A 197 0.24 -10.86 -20.91
#